data_AF-A0A9P0N810-F1
#
_entry.id   AF-A0A9P0N810-F1
#
_cell.length_a   1.000
_cell.length_b   1.000
_cell.length_c   1.000
_cell.angle_alpha   90.00
_cell.angle_beta   90.00
_cell.angle_gamma   90.00
#
_symmetry.space_group_name_H-M   'P 1'
#
loop_
_entity.id
_entity.type
_entity.pdbx_description
1 polymer ?
#
loop_
_entity_poly.entity_id
_entity_poly.type
_entity_poly.pdbx_seq_one_letter_code
_entity_poly.pdbx_strand_id
1 'polypeptide(L)'
;MSYRFGNYIKELRIHLCQTSKHSEGVRNFIQKYYVNLKKDNPGFPILIRECSGVQPRIWARYEKGEERSMSLTDQNADNVLSAVKQLVK
;
A
#
# COMPACT_ATOMS: atom_id res chain seq x y z
N MET A 1 -15.68 -3.10 -8.15
CA MET A 1 -14.53 -2.68 -8.98
C MET A 1 -13.38 -3.63 -8.73
N SER A 2 -13.13 -4.52 -9.68
CA SER A 2 -11.99 -5.43 -9.68
C SER A 2 -10.74 -4.69 -10.13
N TYR A 3 -9.74 -4.58 -9.26
CA TYR A 3 -8.48 -3.91 -9.51
C TYR A 3 -7.44 -4.96 -9.87
N ARG A 4 -7.41 -5.40 -11.13
CA ARG A 4 -6.31 -6.25 -11.60
C ARG A 4 -5.04 -5.42 -11.71
N PHE A 5 -4.04 -5.72 -10.88
CA PHE A 5 -2.73 -5.11 -11.04
C PHE A 5 -2.18 -5.57 -12.39
N GLY A 6 -1.88 -4.62 -13.28
CA GLY A 6 -1.20 -4.94 -14.54
C GLY A 6 0.14 -5.61 -14.23
N ASN A 7 0.60 -6.52 -15.10
CA ASN A 7 1.82 -7.32 -14.94
C ASN A 7 3.05 -6.51 -14.46
N TYR A 8 3.06 -5.20 -14.70
CA TYR A 8 4.08 -4.25 -14.31
C TYR A 8 4.47 -4.23 -12.83
N ILE A 9 3.60 -4.60 -11.88
CA ILE A 9 3.95 -4.58 -10.45
C ILE A 9 4.07 -5.99 -9.91
N LYS A 10 5.25 -6.28 -9.34
CA LYS A 10 5.56 -7.57 -8.74
C LYS A 10 5.24 -7.60 -7.26
N GLU A 11 5.47 -6.52 -6.52
CA GLU A 11 5.36 -6.51 -5.07
C GLU A 11 4.92 -5.14 -4.55
N LEU A 12 4.08 -5.12 -3.52
CA LEU A 12 3.74 -3.91 -2.78
C LEU A 12 4.06 -4.11 -1.31
N ARG A 13 4.89 -3.23 -0.76
CA ARG A 13 5.30 -3.26 0.64
C ARG A 13 4.77 -2.03 1.36
N ILE A 14 4.04 -2.24 2.44
CA ILE A 14 3.49 -1.16 3.27
C ILE A 14 4.17 -1.21 4.62
N HIS A 15 4.86 -0.14 4.99
CA HIS A 15 5.28 0.07 6.37
C HIS A 15 4.28 0.99 7.05
N LEU A 16 3.82 0.56 8.23
CA LEU A 16 2.88 1.33 9.05
C LEU A 16 3.34 1.36 10.49
N CYS A 17 2.95 2.41 11.22
CA CYS A 17 3.17 2.52 12.65
C CYS A 17 1.93 2.08 13.44
N GLN A 18 2.13 1.27 14.49
CA GLN A 18 1.07 0.76 15.38
C GLN A 18 0.67 1.75 16.49
N THR A 19 1.46 2.78 16.75
CA THR A 19 1.20 3.73 17.86
C THR A 19 1.04 5.18 17.42
N SER A 20 1.54 5.57 16.25
CA SER A 20 1.46 6.97 15.79
C SER A 20 0.13 7.30 15.10
N LYS A 21 -0.48 8.44 15.46
CA LYS A 21 -1.69 9.01 14.83
C LYS A 21 -1.54 9.22 13.32
N HIS A 22 -0.32 9.53 12.87
CA HIS A 22 0.02 9.70 11.45
C HIS A 22 -0.27 8.46 10.57
N SER A 23 -0.45 7.27 11.14
CA SER A 23 -0.72 6.01 10.42
C SER A 23 -2.18 5.55 10.52
N GLU A 24 -3.06 6.31 11.15
CA GLU A 24 -4.47 5.91 11.35
C GLU A 24 -5.21 5.71 10.02
N GLY A 25 -4.98 6.60 9.04
CA GLY A 25 -5.53 6.47 7.69
C GLY A 25 -5.06 5.21 6.95
N VAL A 26 -3.80 4.80 7.14
CA VAL A 26 -3.23 3.59 6.53
C VAL A 26 -3.80 2.32 7.16
N ARG A 27 -4.08 2.32 8.48
CA ARG A 27 -4.74 1.18 9.15
C ARG A 27 -6.16 0.96 8.64
N ASN A 28 -6.93 2.04 8.52
CA ASN A 28 -8.29 1.98 7.99
C ASN A 28 -8.29 1.52 6.52
N PHE A 29 -7.32 1.98 5.74
CA PHE A 29 -7.08 1.50 4.38
C PHE A 29 -6.83 -0.01 4.33
N ILE A 30 -5.95 -0.53 5.21
CA ILE A 30 -5.67 -1.97 5.26
C ILE A 30 -6.93 -2.76 5.63
N GLN A 31 -7.67 -2.35 6.67
CA GLN A 31 -8.88 -3.07 7.07
C GLN A 31 -9.94 -3.14 5.94
N LYS A 32 -10.15 -2.05 5.21
CA LYS A 32 -11.19 -1.98 4.17
C LYS A 32 -10.76 -2.57 2.82
N TYR A 33 -9.54 -2.28 2.38
CA TYR A 33 -9.11 -2.56 1.01
C TYR A 33 -8.25 -3.83 0.89
N TYR A 34 -7.53 -4.23 1.95
CA TYR A 34 -6.60 -5.37 1.86
C TYR A 34 -7.30 -6.68 1.49
N VAL A 35 -8.45 -6.97 2.11
CA VAL A 35 -9.23 -8.19 1.83
C VAL A 35 -9.73 -8.20 0.39
N ASN A 36 -10.18 -7.04 -0.11
CA ASN A 36 -10.70 -6.92 -1.46
C ASN A 36 -9.58 -7.04 -2.49
N LEU A 37 -8.42 -6.43 -2.25
CA LEU A 37 -7.24 -6.51 -3.13
C LEU A 37 -6.67 -7.93 -3.21
N LYS A 38 -6.62 -8.65 -2.08
CA LYS A 38 -6.15 -10.04 -2.02
C LYS A 38 -7.10 -11.00 -2.73
N LYS A 39 -8.42 -10.78 -2.60
CA LYS A 39 -9.43 -11.56 -3.33
C LYS A 39 -9.35 -11.34 -4.83
N ASP A 40 -9.14 -10.09 -5.25
CA ASP A 40 -9.12 -9.73 -6.67
C ASP A 40 -7.80 -10.14 -7.36
N ASN A 41 -6.71 -10.26 -6.60
CA ASN A 41 -5.38 -10.64 -7.11
C ASN A 41 -4.71 -11.70 -6.21
N PRO A 42 -5.03 -12.99 -6.39
CA PRO A 42 -4.43 -14.07 -5.60
C PRO A 42 -2.92 -14.23 -5.83
N GLY A 43 -2.38 -13.69 -6.94
CA GLY A 43 -0.95 -13.75 -7.28
C GLY A 43 -0.13 -12.52 -6.87
N PHE A 44 -0.73 -11.52 -6.21
CA PHE A 44 -0.04 -10.27 -5.88
C PHE A 44 0.48 -10.27 -4.43
N PRO A 45 1.81 -10.33 -4.21
CA PRO A 45 2.39 -10.30 -2.87
C PRO A 45 2.32 -8.89 -2.27
N ILE A 46 1.41 -8.72 -1.30
CA ILE A 46 1.32 -7.52 -0.46
C ILE A 46 2.00 -7.82 0.87
N LEU A 47 3.14 -7.17 1.11
CA LEU A 47 3.94 -7.28 2.33
C LEU A 47 3.60 -6.14 3.29
N ILE A 48 3.01 -6.46 4.44
CA ILE A 48 2.78 -5.49 5.50
C ILE A 48 3.90 -5.66 6.54
N ARG A 49 4.55 -4.55 6.89
CA ARG A 49 5.56 -4.48 7.96
C ARG A 49 5.12 -3.42 8.96
N GLU A 50 4.75 -3.90 10.14
CA GLU A 50 4.35 -3.03 11.25
C GLU A 50 5.61 -2.73 12.05
N CYS A 51 5.93 -1.45 12.23
CA CYS A 51 7.11 -1.05 12.99
C CYS A 51 6.79 0.24 13.77
N SER A 52 7.21 0.31 15.03
CA SER A 52 6.88 1.44 15.92
C SER A 52 7.83 2.62 15.67
N GLY A 53 7.28 3.83 15.58
CA GLY A 53 8.06 5.07 15.40
C GLY A 53 8.52 5.38 13.98
N VAL A 54 8.08 4.62 12.97
CA VAL A 54 8.37 4.92 11.55
C VAL A 54 7.25 5.71 10.88
N GLN A 55 7.65 6.58 9.94
CA GLN A 55 6.71 7.23 9.04
C GLN A 55 6.05 6.17 8.13
N PRO A 56 4.71 6.19 7.99
CA PRO A 56 4.02 5.28 7.08
C PRO A 56 4.53 5.50 5.67
N ARG A 57 4.99 4.43 5.02
CA ARG A 57 5.58 4.49 3.68
C ARG A 57 5.18 3.26 2.88
N ILE A 58 4.84 3.47 1.61
CA ILE A 58 4.56 2.39 0.66
C ILE A 58 5.71 2.32 -0.33
N TRP A 59 6.12 1.10 -0.63
CA TRP A 59 6.99 0.76 -1.74
C TRP A 59 6.21 -0.09 -2.75
N ALA A 60 6.33 0.24 -4.01
CA ALA A 60 5.89 -0.59 -5.12
C ALA A 60 7.11 -0.96 -5.97
N ARG A 61 7.27 -2.25 -6.24
CA ARG A 61 8.33 -2.79 -7.08
C ARG A 61 7.78 -3.20 -8.44
N TYR A 62 8.36 -2.66 -9.50
CA TYR A 62 7.94 -2.90 -10.87
C TYR A 62 8.84 -3.94 -11.57
N GLU A 63 8.34 -4.58 -12.64
CA GLU A 63 9.07 -5.59 -13.41
C GLU A 63 10.40 -5.10 -14.01
N LYS A 64 10.53 -3.80 -14.26
CA LYS A 64 11.75 -3.19 -14.79
C LYS A 64 12.85 -2.92 -13.75
N GLY A 65 12.70 -3.42 -12.52
CA GLY A 65 13.64 -3.14 -11.44
C GLY A 65 13.51 -1.72 -10.87
N GLU A 66 12.46 -1.00 -11.25
CA GLU A 66 12.13 0.29 -10.65
C GLU A 66 11.42 0.07 -9.31
N GLU A 67 11.84 0.80 -8.29
CA GLU A 67 11.17 0.84 -6.99
C GLU A 67 10.67 2.27 -6.75
N ARG A 68 9.36 2.43 -6.54
CA ARG A 68 8.80 3.72 -6.13
C ARG A 68 8.42 3.66 -4.67
N SER A 69 8.91 4.63 -3.90
CA SER A 69 8.51 4.81 -2.51
C SER A 69 7.72 6.11 -2.34
N MET A 70 6.59 6.07 -1.65
CA MET A 70 5.82 7.25 -1.26
C MET A 70 5.57 7.24 0.25
N SER A 71 5.92 8.35 0.91
CA SER A 71 5.58 8.60 2.31
C SER A 71 4.11 9.00 2.40
N LEU A 72 3.34 8.36 3.28
CA LEU A 72 1.91 8.62 3.52
C LEU A 72 1.67 9.23 4.89
N THR A 73 2.56 10.13 5.32
CA THR A 73 2.47 10.77 6.63
C THR A 73 1.23 11.65 6.71
N ASP A 74 0.35 11.37 7.68
CA ASP A 74 -0.88 12.14 7.96
C ASP A 74 -1.93 12.13 6.84
N GLN A 75 -1.85 11.15 5.93
CA GLN A 75 -2.75 11.05 4.77
C GLN A 75 -4.02 10.27 5.13
N ASN A 76 -5.17 10.78 4.69
CA ASN A 76 -6.46 10.11 4.87
C ASN A 76 -6.57 8.86 3.97
N ALA A 77 -7.45 7.91 4.33
CA ALA A 77 -7.57 6.61 3.64
C ALA A 77 -7.81 6.74 2.12
N ASP A 78 -8.58 7.74 1.70
CA ASP A 78 -8.83 8.05 0.27
C ASP A 78 -7.60 8.51 -0.49
N ASN A 79 -6.70 9.25 0.18
CA ASN A 79 -5.47 9.71 -0.46
C ASN A 79 -4.44 8.58 -0.55
N VAL A 80 -4.43 7.68 0.44
CA VAL A 80 -3.67 6.42 0.37
C VAL A 80 -4.14 5.57 -0.81
N LEU A 81 -5.45 5.43 -0.99
CA LEU A 81 -6.02 4.72 -2.15
C LEU A 81 -5.60 5.38 -3.47
N SER A 82 -5.62 6.71 -3.54
CA SER A 82 -5.22 7.46 -4.74
C SER A 82 -3.73 7.31 -5.06
N ALA A 83 -2.87 7.34 -4.03
CA ALA A 83 -1.44 7.08 -4.17
C ALA A 83 -1.17 5.64 -4.64
N VAL A 84 -1.86 4.65 -4.06
CA VAL A 84 -1.79 3.27 -4.53
C VAL A 84 -2.27 3.16 -5.98
N LYS A 85 -3.36 3.83 -6.37
CA LYS A 85 -3.81 3.87 -7.78
C LYS A 85 -2.78 4.48 -8.72
N GLN A 86 -2.08 5.56 -8.31
CA GLN A 86 -0.99 6.14 -9.09
C GLN A 86 0.21 5.20 -9.20
N LEU A 87 0.50 4.44 -8.13
CA LEU A 87 1.54 3.43 -8.17
C LEU A 87 1.14 2.26 -9.07
N VAL A 88 -0.15 1.94 -9.18
CA VAL A 88 -0.68 0.80 -9.95
C VAL A 88 -0.85 1.08 -11.44
N LYS A 89 -0.74 2.34 -11.85
CA LYS A 89 -0.86 2.80 -13.23
C LYS A 89 0.44 2.62 -14.00
#